data_AF-A0A7S1L3H7-F1
#
_entry.id   AF-A0A7S1L3H7-F1
#
_cell.length_a   1.000
_cell.length_b   1.000
_cell.length_c   1.000
_cell.angle_alpha   90.00
_cell.angle_beta   90.00
_cell.angle_gamma   90.00
#
_symmetry.space_group_name_H-M   'P 1'
#
loop_
_entity.id
_entity.type
_entity.pdbx_description
1 polymer ?
#
loop_
_entity_poly.entity_id
_entity_poly.type
_entity_poly.pdbx_seq_one_letter_code
_entity_poly.pdbx_strand_id
1 'polypeptide(L)'
;MPLPVPLLGVALCGALWTARAGSCAGREDSRDQCVRSSAPRLLQTSPLASGLAAWETLKVQDGPAALPPQRAPPPCDVSAATGACLPGFMVIGMQKSGTSSLFNILSTHPQVRPASKKELLFFNGNFERLRCSPPSTRPDDVEFLQYLGSFPQLHDSAVLTGEFSATYMHCWCCPSAMHRLMPGLRLVTQLRDPIERARSRWNEQHNWFKLTETHGSFEEYIDLELPKLQACLETADGKLEEEVHCADQSNVLGLSLYDSAIRLWLSQYEPRNFLVTYLEQLAVDPQSVVSAIQRHLGIDDRRYAPEVLSKKYNAEGAYGWKAASASLYVQSSTGLQMLYDFYRPHMQSLKTLADDGLISPLPRSWIARWKL
;
A
#
# COMPACT_ATOMS: atom_id res chain seq x y z
N MET A 1 -5.73 -51.86 27.77
CA MET A 1 -5.81 -51.22 26.44
C MET A 1 -5.50 -49.75 26.65
N PRO A 2 -4.34 -49.29 26.15
CA PRO A 2 -4.15 -49.05 24.73
C PRO A 2 -2.92 -49.78 24.15
N LEU A 3 -2.97 -49.97 22.83
CA LEU A 3 -1.94 -50.60 22.00
C LEU A 3 -0.82 -49.59 21.65
N PRO A 4 0.44 -50.05 21.51
CA PRO A 4 1.57 -49.24 21.07
C PRO A 4 1.84 -49.41 19.56
N VAL A 5 2.32 -48.36 18.89
CA VAL A 5 2.89 -48.42 17.53
C VAL A 5 4.14 -47.51 17.49
N PRO A 6 5.23 -47.91 16.79
CA PRO A 6 6.59 -47.73 17.30
C PRO A 6 7.42 -46.63 16.62
N LEU A 7 8.53 -46.31 17.30
CA LEU A 7 9.70 -45.59 16.83
C LEU A 7 10.30 -46.23 15.57
N LEU A 8 10.40 -45.44 14.49
CA LEU A 8 11.24 -45.74 13.32
C LEU A 8 12.56 -44.98 13.47
N GLY A 9 13.64 -45.75 13.66
CA GLY A 9 15.01 -45.24 13.63
C GLY A 9 15.41 -44.85 12.21
N VAL A 10 16.04 -43.69 12.08
CA VAL A 10 16.75 -43.30 10.88
C VAL A 10 18.23 -43.57 11.12
N ALA A 11 18.76 -44.51 10.34
CA ALA A 11 20.17 -44.85 10.31
C ALA A 11 20.97 -43.75 9.62
N LEU A 12 22.11 -43.43 10.23
CA LEU A 12 23.21 -42.67 9.68
C LEU A 12 23.75 -43.32 8.40
N CYS A 13 23.94 -42.51 7.36
CA CYS A 13 24.93 -42.78 6.33
C CYS A 13 25.67 -41.48 6.02
N GLY A 14 26.94 -41.46 6.42
CA GLY A 14 27.86 -40.37 6.15
C GLY A 14 28.37 -40.42 4.71
N ALA A 15 28.52 -39.24 4.12
CA ALA A 15 29.37 -39.03 2.97
C ALA A 15 30.28 -37.84 3.28
N LEU A 16 31.52 -38.17 3.66
CA LEU A 16 32.64 -37.25 3.77
C LEU A 16 32.96 -36.69 2.38
N TRP A 17 32.87 -35.38 2.21
CA TRP A 17 33.50 -34.67 1.10
C TRP A 17 34.70 -33.89 1.64
N THR A 18 35.88 -34.44 1.43
CA THR A 18 37.17 -33.77 1.61
C THR A 18 37.59 -33.17 0.28
N ALA A 19 37.44 -31.84 0.13
CA ALA A 19 38.02 -31.10 -0.98
C ALA A 19 39.24 -30.30 -0.47
N ARG A 20 40.39 -30.73 -0.97
CA ARG A 20 41.78 -30.30 -0.76
C ARG A 20 41.98 -28.78 -0.61
N ALA A 21 42.64 -28.42 0.49
CA ALA A 21 43.44 -27.21 0.58
C ALA A 21 44.68 -27.34 -0.33
N GLY A 22 44.83 -26.41 -1.27
CA GLY A 22 46.03 -26.28 -2.08
C GLY A 22 47.17 -25.68 -1.26
N SER A 23 48.24 -26.45 -1.09
CA SER A 23 49.50 -26.01 -0.51
C SER A 23 50.28 -25.17 -1.52
N CYS A 24 50.86 -24.06 -1.06
CA CYS A 24 52.02 -23.44 -1.69
C CYS A 24 53.14 -23.45 -0.67
N ALA A 25 54.11 -24.34 -0.86
CA ALA A 25 55.40 -24.33 -0.18
C ALA A 25 56.40 -23.63 -1.10
N GLY A 26 57.13 -22.63 -0.58
CA GLY A 26 58.16 -21.95 -1.37
C GLY A 26 58.79 -20.72 -0.74
N ARG A 27 59.63 -20.97 0.28
CA ARG A 27 60.86 -20.23 0.69
C ARG A 27 60.79 -18.74 1.06
N GLU A 28 61.30 -18.52 2.27
CA GLU A 28 61.88 -17.28 2.80
C GLU A 28 62.91 -16.68 1.82
N ASP A 29 62.74 -15.41 1.45
CA ASP A 29 63.80 -14.41 1.65
C ASP A 29 63.29 -12.97 1.47
N SER A 30 63.94 -12.04 2.14
CA SER A 30 63.84 -10.57 2.03
C SER A 30 62.59 -9.85 2.59
N ARG A 31 62.78 -9.31 3.80
CA ARG A 31 62.13 -8.08 4.26
C ARG A 31 62.59 -6.90 3.38
N ASP A 32 61.76 -5.87 3.34
CA ASP A 32 61.99 -4.54 2.73
C ASP A 32 61.63 -4.40 1.25
N GLN A 33 60.36 -4.05 0.98
CA GLN A 33 59.97 -2.82 0.27
C GLN A 33 58.47 -2.84 -0.02
N CYS A 34 57.70 -2.24 0.87
CA CYS A 34 56.27 -2.03 0.70
C CYS A 34 56.04 -0.53 0.40
N VAL A 35 56.04 -0.13 -0.88
CA VAL A 35 55.54 1.17 -1.33
C VAL A 35 54.74 1.02 -2.63
N ARG A 36 53.42 0.92 -2.44
CA ARG A 36 52.30 1.44 -3.25
C ARG A 36 52.58 1.74 -4.74
N SER A 37 52.02 0.92 -5.63
CA SER A 37 51.30 1.42 -6.82
C SER A 37 50.23 0.43 -7.29
N SER A 38 48.99 0.70 -6.90
CA SER A 38 47.82 0.18 -7.61
C SER A 38 46.72 1.23 -7.44
N ALA A 39 46.52 2.03 -8.49
CA ALA A 39 45.36 2.90 -8.58
C ALA A 39 44.10 2.03 -8.41
N PRO A 40 43.18 2.37 -7.50
CA PRO A 40 41.94 1.62 -7.40
C PRO A 40 41.18 1.79 -8.72
N ARG A 41 40.87 0.68 -9.39
CA ARG A 41 39.82 0.68 -10.41
C ARG A 41 38.58 1.27 -9.75
N LEU A 42 38.14 2.42 -10.25
CA LEU A 42 36.84 2.99 -9.93
C LEU A 42 35.80 1.90 -10.20
N LEU A 43 35.27 1.31 -9.12
CA LEU A 43 34.05 0.52 -9.19
C LEU A 43 33.00 1.42 -9.81
N GLN A 44 32.53 1.03 -11.00
CA GLN A 44 31.36 1.64 -11.60
C GLN A 44 30.24 1.55 -10.57
N THR A 45 29.74 2.70 -10.14
CA THR A 45 28.62 2.78 -9.22
C THR A 45 27.44 2.05 -9.84
N SER A 46 26.80 1.15 -9.07
CA SER A 46 25.56 0.49 -9.50
C SER A 46 24.55 1.52 -10.04
N PRO A 47 23.82 1.23 -11.14
CA PRO A 47 22.77 2.10 -11.69
C PRO A 47 21.67 2.50 -10.69
N LEU A 48 21.60 1.83 -9.54
CA LEU A 48 20.67 2.12 -8.46
C LEU A 48 21.09 3.33 -7.62
N ALA A 49 22.40 3.51 -7.39
CA ALA A 49 22.90 4.64 -6.60
C ALA A 49 22.63 5.99 -7.27
N SER A 50 22.71 6.04 -8.61
CA SER A 50 22.36 7.22 -9.41
C SER A 50 20.85 7.46 -9.49
N GLY A 51 20.03 6.41 -9.47
CA GLY A 51 18.57 6.52 -9.36
C GLY A 51 18.09 6.97 -7.97
N LEU A 52 18.89 6.70 -6.92
CA LEU A 52 18.54 7.03 -5.54
C LEU A 52 18.63 8.53 -5.21
N ALA A 53 19.76 9.17 -5.53
CA ALA A 53 19.89 10.62 -5.40
C ALA A 53 18.91 11.38 -6.32
N ALA A 54 18.56 10.79 -7.47
CA ALA A 54 17.53 11.33 -8.34
C ALA A 54 16.13 11.29 -7.70
N TRP A 55 15.71 10.21 -7.03
CA TRP A 55 14.36 10.15 -6.46
C TRP A 55 14.13 11.13 -5.30
N GLU A 56 15.12 11.35 -4.42
CA GLU A 56 14.99 12.32 -3.30
C GLU A 56 14.78 13.73 -3.84
N THR A 57 15.45 14.04 -4.94
CA THR A 57 15.34 15.33 -5.65
C THR A 57 14.05 15.43 -6.48
N LEU A 58 13.55 14.30 -7.02
CA LEU A 58 12.33 14.23 -7.84
C LEU A 58 11.03 14.28 -7.03
N LYS A 59 11.04 13.93 -5.74
CA LYS A 59 9.84 14.10 -4.86
C LYS A 59 9.34 15.54 -4.84
N VAL A 60 10.19 16.52 -5.12
CA VAL A 60 9.87 17.96 -5.12
C VAL A 60 9.43 18.46 -6.51
N GLN A 61 9.52 17.62 -7.54
CA GLN A 61 9.21 17.98 -8.94
C GLN A 61 7.87 17.43 -9.44
N ASP A 62 7.15 16.67 -8.61
CA ASP A 62 5.78 16.29 -8.91
C ASP A 62 4.89 17.54 -8.87
N GLY A 63 4.32 17.89 -10.02
CA GLY A 63 3.39 19.01 -10.16
C GLY A 63 2.02 18.70 -9.52
N PRO A 64 1.05 19.63 -9.63
CA PRO A 64 -0.29 19.44 -9.08
C PRO A 64 -0.92 18.15 -9.61
N ALA A 65 -1.74 17.52 -8.77
CA ALA A 65 -2.52 16.35 -9.17
C ALA A 65 -3.40 16.70 -10.39
N ALA A 66 -3.50 15.76 -11.33
CA ALA A 66 -4.44 15.89 -12.44
C ALA A 66 -5.86 15.99 -11.87
N LEU A 67 -6.57 17.06 -12.22
CA LEU A 67 -7.92 17.29 -11.72
C LEU A 67 -8.92 16.52 -12.60
N PRO A 68 -9.70 15.57 -12.05
CA PRO A 68 -10.79 14.96 -12.77
C PRO A 68 -11.87 16.02 -13.10
N PRO A 69 -12.75 15.77 -14.09
CA PRO A 69 -13.86 16.67 -14.36
C PRO A 69 -14.75 16.85 -13.12
N GLN A 70 -15.34 18.03 -12.95
CA GLN A 70 -16.35 18.23 -11.90
C GLN A 70 -17.54 17.31 -12.17
N ARG A 71 -17.86 16.44 -11.22
CA ARG A 71 -19.02 15.56 -11.29
C ARG A 71 -20.19 16.19 -10.53
N ALA A 72 -21.41 15.81 -10.88
CA ALA A 72 -22.55 15.95 -9.96
C ALA A 72 -22.30 15.08 -8.71
N PRO A 73 -22.87 15.36 -7.54
CA PRO A 73 -22.80 14.44 -6.40
C PRO A 73 -23.49 13.09 -6.73
N PRO A 74 -23.11 11.97 -6.09
CA PRO A 74 -23.87 10.73 -6.21
C PRO A 74 -25.31 10.96 -5.69
N PRO A 75 -26.33 10.28 -6.24
CA PRO A 75 -27.68 10.39 -5.73
C PRO A 75 -27.75 9.88 -4.28
N CYS A 76 -28.71 10.40 -3.52
CA CYS A 76 -29.09 9.81 -2.23
C CYS A 76 -29.79 8.46 -2.52
N ASP A 77 -29.04 7.37 -2.43
CA ASP A 77 -29.59 6.01 -2.53
C ASP A 77 -30.25 5.65 -1.19
N VAL A 78 -31.57 5.71 -1.14
CA VAL A 78 -32.33 5.59 0.12
C VAL A 78 -32.43 4.12 0.52
N SER A 79 -31.91 3.78 1.70
CA SER A 79 -32.14 2.47 2.29
C SER A 79 -33.62 2.27 2.58
N ALA A 80 -34.22 1.23 2.00
CA ALA A 80 -35.62 0.88 2.25
C ALA A 80 -35.90 0.57 3.73
N ALA A 81 -34.89 0.11 4.47
CA ALA A 81 -35.03 -0.27 5.87
C ALA A 81 -34.94 0.93 6.84
N THR A 82 -34.11 1.94 6.53
CA THR A 82 -33.89 3.09 7.44
C THR A 82 -34.53 4.39 6.95
N GLY A 83 -34.85 4.50 5.66
CA GLY A 83 -35.34 5.74 5.05
C GLY A 83 -34.27 6.84 4.90
N ALA A 84 -33.01 6.53 5.20
CA ALA A 84 -31.87 7.45 5.04
C ALA A 84 -30.99 7.07 3.85
N CYS A 85 -30.24 8.05 3.33
CA CYS A 85 -29.25 7.83 2.29
C CYS A 85 -28.17 6.85 2.78
N LEU A 86 -27.82 5.88 1.93
CA LEU A 86 -26.64 5.06 2.07
C LEU A 86 -25.36 5.92 1.93
N PRO A 87 -24.20 5.42 2.43
CA PRO A 87 -22.90 6.03 2.16
C PRO A 87 -22.69 6.30 0.66
N GLY A 88 -22.42 7.56 0.32
CA GLY A 88 -22.19 8.00 -1.05
C GLY A 88 -20.74 7.85 -1.50
N PHE A 89 -19.81 7.68 -0.55
CA PHE A 89 -18.39 7.48 -0.84
C PHE A 89 -17.67 6.61 0.19
N MET A 90 -16.55 6.02 -0.24
CA MET A 90 -15.58 5.37 0.64
C MET A 90 -14.15 5.73 0.25
N VAL A 91 -13.35 6.07 1.26
CA VAL A 91 -11.89 6.08 1.15
C VAL A 91 -11.39 4.70 1.59
N ILE A 92 -11.17 3.83 0.60
CA ILE A 92 -10.90 2.40 0.79
C ILE A 92 -9.42 2.08 1.04
N GLY A 93 -8.55 3.07 0.89
CA GLY A 93 -7.15 2.82 1.12
C GLY A 93 -6.17 3.88 0.68
N MET A 94 -4.87 3.59 0.83
CA MET A 94 -4.39 2.42 1.56
C MET A 94 -3.54 2.78 2.79
N GLN A 95 -3.44 1.81 3.71
CA GLN A 95 -2.73 1.99 4.96
C GLN A 95 -1.29 2.45 4.72
N LYS A 96 -0.85 3.44 5.51
CA LYS A 96 0.47 4.10 5.41
C LYS A 96 0.67 5.00 4.18
N SER A 97 -0.44 5.42 3.56
CA SER A 97 -0.47 6.37 2.44
C SER A 97 -1.13 7.71 2.75
N GLY A 98 -1.34 8.07 4.02
CA GLY A 98 -1.89 9.38 4.38
C GLY A 98 -3.43 9.47 4.43
N THR A 99 -4.14 8.34 4.50
CA THR A 99 -5.61 8.31 4.64
C THR A 99 -6.11 9.03 5.90
N SER A 100 -5.31 9.06 6.98
CA SER A 100 -5.64 9.84 8.18
C SER A 100 -5.59 11.35 7.92
N SER A 101 -4.67 11.84 7.09
CA SER A 101 -4.65 13.25 6.69
C SER A 101 -5.88 13.58 5.85
N LEU A 102 -6.22 12.72 4.88
CA LEU A 102 -7.45 12.88 4.08
C LEU A 102 -8.71 12.91 4.96
N PHE A 103 -8.82 11.99 5.92
CA PHE A 103 -9.93 11.98 6.88
C PHE A 103 -10.06 13.31 7.61
N ASN A 104 -8.96 13.83 8.18
CA ASN A 104 -8.99 15.09 8.92
C ASN A 104 -9.34 16.29 8.04
N ILE A 105 -8.87 16.34 6.79
CA ILE A 105 -9.16 17.45 5.88
C ILE A 105 -10.62 17.38 5.40
N LEU A 106 -11.03 16.24 4.85
CA LEU A 106 -12.36 16.08 4.24
C LEU A 106 -13.49 16.14 5.27
N SER A 107 -13.25 15.70 6.51
CA SER A 107 -14.24 15.81 7.59
C SER A 107 -14.56 17.26 8.01
N THR A 108 -13.77 18.24 7.57
CA THR A 108 -14.05 19.67 7.81
C THR A 108 -14.84 20.32 6.66
N HIS A 109 -15.15 19.57 5.60
CA HIS A 109 -15.94 20.06 4.48
C HIS A 109 -17.44 20.15 4.85
N PRO A 110 -18.15 21.25 4.57
CA PRO A 110 -19.54 21.43 4.98
C PRO A 110 -20.51 20.41 4.36
N GLN A 111 -20.18 19.90 3.17
CA GLN A 111 -20.94 18.87 2.45
C GLN A 111 -20.46 17.44 2.73
N VAL A 112 -19.59 17.22 3.72
CA VAL A 112 -19.14 15.89 4.12
C VAL A 112 -19.46 15.68 5.59
N ARG A 113 -20.24 14.65 5.89
CA ARG A 113 -20.47 14.19 7.25
C ARG A 113 -20.09 12.71 7.34
N PRO A 114 -18.86 12.39 7.78
CA PRO A 114 -18.39 11.01 7.79
C PRO A 114 -19.15 10.15 8.81
N ALA A 115 -18.90 8.84 8.77
CA ALA A 115 -19.25 7.94 9.87
C ALA A 115 -18.74 8.43 11.24
N SER A 116 -19.36 7.92 12.30
CA SER A 116 -19.07 8.25 13.71
C SER A 116 -17.60 8.06 14.11
N LYS A 117 -16.88 7.17 13.42
CA LYS A 117 -15.44 6.95 13.58
C LYS A 117 -14.79 6.55 12.25
N LYS A 118 -13.47 6.78 12.17
CA LYS A 118 -12.60 6.22 11.13
C LYS A 118 -12.42 4.71 11.37
N GLU A 119 -12.17 3.96 10.30
CA GLU A 119 -11.91 2.52 10.33
C GLU A 119 -13.11 1.74 10.94
N LEU A 120 -14.28 1.78 10.28
CA LEU A 120 -15.41 0.92 10.72
C LEU A 120 -15.10 -0.56 10.47
N LEU A 121 -14.36 -0.86 9.40
CA LEU A 121 -13.85 -2.20 9.08
C LEU A 121 -14.94 -3.27 8.96
N PHE A 122 -16.17 -2.86 8.70
CA PHE A 122 -17.32 -3.76 8.52
C PHE A 122 -17.06 -4.85 7.46
N PHE A 123 -16.61 -4.47 6.26
CA PHE A 123 -16.48 -5.41 5.13
C PHE A 123 -15.29 -6.39 5.22
N ASN A 124 -14.26 -6.08 6.00
CA ASN A 124 -13.09 -6.96 6.19
C ASN A 124 -12.90 -7.42 7.65
N GLY A 125 -13.90 -7.15 8.51
CA GLY A 125 -14.08 -7.64 9.87
C GLY A 125 -13.01 -7.21 10.88
N ASN A 126 -11.78 -7.71 10.73
CA ASN A 126 -10.71 -7.55 11.69
C ASN A 126 -9.40 -7.12 11.00
N PHE A 127 -8.95 -5.92 11.36
CA PHE A 127 -7.70 -5.29 10.93
C PHE A 127 -6.46 -6.17 11.05
N GLU A 128 -6.38 -7.00 12.09
CA GLU A 128 -5.20 -7.81 12.39
C GLU A 128 -5.20 -9.14 11.64
N ARG A 129 -6.39 -9.67 11.34
CA ARG A 129 -6.52 -10.99 10.72
C ARG A 129 -6.66 -10.91 9.20
N LEU A 130 -7.01 -9.73 8.65
CA LEU A 130 -7.19 -9.48 7.21
C LEU A 130 -7.90 -10.66 6.55
N ARG A 131 -9.07 -11.02 7.11
CA ARG A 131 -9.89 -12.13 6.63
C ARG A 131 -11.12 -11.55 6.00
N CYS A 132 -11.36 -11.93 4.75
CA CYS A 132 -12.68 -11.84 4.20
C CYS A 132 -13.62 -12.80 4.93
N SER A 133 -14.50 -12.24 5.75
CA SER A 133 -15.74 -12.87 6.20
C SER A 133 -16.83 -11.92 5.77
N PRO A 134 -17.24 -11.96 4.48
CA PRO A 134 -18.06 -10.90 3.92
C PRO A 134 -19.39 -10.90 4.67
N PRO A 135 -19.84 -9.73 5.15
CA PRO A 135 -21.14 -9.64 5.82
C PRO A 135 -22.24 -10.07 4.86
N SER A 136 -23.40 -10.42 5.42
CA SER A 136 -24.61 -10.61 4.63
C SER A 136 -24.80 -9.41 3.69
N THR A 137 -25.06 -9.70 2.42
CA THR A 137 -25.26 -8.66 1.39
C THR A 137 -26.74 -8.35 1.18
N ARG A 138 -27.57 -8.72 2.15
CA ARG A 138 -28.98 -8.35 2.17
C ARG A 138 -29.14 -6.95 2.76
N PRO A 139 -29.89 -6.04 2.10
CA PRO A 139 -30.09 -4.68 2.61
C PRO A 139 -30.85 -4.60 3.94
N ASP A 140 -31.59 -5.65 4.31
CA ASP A 140 -32.36 -5.76 5.56
C ASP A 140 -31.63 -6.52 6.66
N ASP A 141 -30.35 -6.88 6.44
CA ASP A 141 -29.56 -7.62 7.40
C ASP A 141 -29.26 -6.82 8.67
N VAL A 142 -29.41 -7.43 9.84
CA VAL A 142 -29.22 -6.76 11.14
C VAL A 142 -27.82 -6.19 11.30
N GLU A 143 -26.76 -6.88 10.85
CA GLU A 143 -25.39 -6.39 10.96
C GLU A 143 -25.16 -5.20 10.02
N PHE A 144 -25.73 -5.24 8.82
CA PHE A 144 -25.68 -4.11 7.89
C PHE A 144 -26.45 -2.90 8.41
N LEU A 145 -27.62 -3.09 9.02
CA LEU A 145 -28.38 -2.00 9.64
C LEU A 145 -27.63 -1.38 10.83
N GLN A 146 -26.94 -2.19 11.64
CA GLN A 146 -26.05 -1.70 12.71
C GLN A 146 -24.88 -0.90 12.14
N TYR A 147 -24.30 -1.36 11.03
CA TYR A 147 -23.29 -0.62 10.28
C TYR A 147 -23.82 0.73 9.80
N LEU A 148 -25.01 0.77 9.18
CA LEU A 148 -25.66 2.02 8.76
C LEU A 148 -25.94 2.97 9.93
N GLY A 149 -26.19 2.44 11.13
CA GLY A 149 -26.32 3.23 12.36
C GLY A 149 -25.07 4.03 12.75
N SER A 150 -23.91 3.73 12.15
CA SER A 150 -22.68 4.52 12.34
C SER A 150 -22.64 5.80 11.51
N PHE A 151 -23.60 6.01 10.60
CA PHE A 151 -23.65 7.17 9.72
C PHE A 151 -24.77 8.15 10.15
N PRO A 152 -24.60 9.46 9.91
CA PRO A 152 -25.69 10.42 10.07
C PRO A 152 -26.87 10.06 9.17
N GLN A 153 -28.09 10.21 9.70
CA GLN A 153 -29.32 10.04 8.92
C GLN A 153 -29.49 11.25 8.01
N LEU A 154 -29.18 11.07 6.72
CA LEU A 154 -29.37 12.08 5.67
C LEU A 154 -30.57 11.70 4.81
N HIS A 155 -31.30 12.69 4.30
CA HIS A 155 -32.51 12.49 3.48
C HIS A 155 -32.48 13.28 2.16
N ASP A 156 -31.35 13.93 1.85
CA ASP A 156 -31.11 14.63 0.59
C ASP A 156 -29.65 14.44 0.14
N SER A 157 -29.33 14.90 -1.07
CA SER A 157 -28.00 14.79 -1.67
C SER A 157 -27.14 16.06 -1.52
N ALA A 158 -27.56 17.05 -0.71
CA ALA A 158 -26.79 18.28 -0.51
C ALA A 158 -25.51 18.02 0.31
N VAL A 159 -25.54 16.97 1.14
CA VAL A 159 -24.44 16.51 1.98
C VAL A 159 -24.20 15.03 1.71
N LEU A 160 -22.93 14.62 1.69
CA LEU A 160 -22.53 13.23 1.55
C LEU A 160 -22.10 12.64 2.88
N THR A 161 -22.52 11.39 3.11
CA THR A 161 -21.97 10.54 4.15
C THR A 161 -21.07 9.48 3.56
N GLY A 162 -20.09 9.02 4.32
CA GLY A 162 -19.08 8.09 3.84
C GLY A 162 -18.11 7.62 4.90
N GLU A 163 -17.30 6.65 4.50
CA GLU A 163 -16.39 5.93 5.39
C GLU A 163 -14.94 6.09 4.96
N PHE A 164 -14.02 6.00 5.92
CA PHE A 164 -12.59 5.95 5.71
C PHE A 164 -12.03 4.70 6.37
N SER A 165 -11.72 3.67 5.58
CA SER A 165 -11.17 2.41 6.05
C SER A 165 -9.99 2.00 5.17
N ALA A 166 -8.78 2.09 5.73
CA ALA A 166 -7.55 2.06 4.97
C ALA A 166 -7.15 0.67 4.43
N THR A 167 -7.84 -0.38 4.85
CA THR A 167 -7.54 -1.78 4.53
C THR A 167 -8.52 -2.42 3.55
N TYR A 168 -9.50 -1.67 3.04
CA TYR A 168 -10.45 -2.23 2.08
C TYR A 168 -9.82 -2.47 0.71
N MET A 169 -8.80 -1.69 0.33
CA MET A 169 -8.18 -1.77 -1.00
C MET A 169 -7.82 -3.20 -1.44
N HIS A 170 -7.27 -4.03 -0.54
CA HIS A 170 -6.86 -5.41 -0.82
C HIS A 170 -7.81 -6.46 -0.28
N CYS A 171 -8.96 -6.05 0.27
CA CYS A 171 -9.98 -6.99 0.70
C CYS A 171 -10.62 -7.64 -0.53
N TRP A 172 -10.25 -8.87 -0.84
CA TRP A 172 -10.62 -9.56 -2.08
C TRP A 172 -12.14 -9.75 -2.28
N CYS A 173 -12.95 -9.71 -1.23
CA CYS A 173 -14.41 -9.82 -1.34
C CYS A 173 -15.17 -8.50 -1.15
N CYS A 174 -14.51 -7.46 -0.66
CA CYS A 174 -15.13 -6.16 -0.41
C CYS A 174 -15.73 -5.53 -1.69
N PRO A 175 -15.06 -5.56 -2.86
CA PRO A 175 -15.63 -4.98 -4.08
C PRO A 175 -17.02 -5.52 -4.40
N SER A 176 -17.18 -6.84 -4.39
CA SER A 176 -18.43 -7.51 -4.74
C SER A 176 -19.52 -7.29 -3.68
N ALA A 177 -19.14 -7.34 -2.39
CA ALA A 177 -20.08 -7.11 -1.28
C ALA A 177 -20.60 -5.67 -1.26
N MET A 178 -19.70 -4.69 -1.41
CA MET A 178 -20.07 -3.28 -1.45
C MET A 178 -20.90 -2.97 -2.69
N HIS A 179 -20.56 -3.51 -3.86
CA HIS A 179 -21.32 -3.23 -5.08
C HIS A 179 -22.77 -3.75 -4.98
N ARG A 180 -22.98 -4.91 -4.33
CA ARG A 180 -24.34 -5.43 -4.08
C ARG A 180 -25.17 -4.54 -3.17
N LEU A 181 -24.55 -3.91 -2.17
CA LEU A 181 -25.25 -3.09 -1.17
C LEU A 181 -25.34 -1.61 -1.56
N MET A 182 -24.34 -1.11 -2.29
CA MET A 182 -24.13 0.30 -2.61
C MET A 182 -23.51 0.45 -4.02
N PRO A 183 -24.26 0.14 -5.10
CA PRO A 183 -23.72 0.17 -6.46
C PRO A 183 -23.33 1.60 -6.93
N GLY A 184 -23.93 2.63 -6.34
CA GLY A 184 -23.67 4.04 -6.65
C GLY A 184 -22.42 4.64 -5.96
N LEU A 185 -21.67 3.84 -5.21
CA LEU A 185 -20.59 4.31 -4.36
C LEU A 185 -19.44 4.97 -5.15
N ARG A 186 -18.90 6.06 -4.60
CA ARG A 186 -17.64 6.68 -5.08
C ARG A 186 -16.45 6.22 -4.25
N LEU A 187 -15.49 5.62 -4.92
CA LEU A 187 -14.31 5.03 -4.32
C LEU A 187 -13.12 5.96 -4.48
N VAL A 188 -12.42 6.21 -3.38
CA VAL A 188 -11.15 6.93 -3.38
C VAL A 188 -10.08 6.05 -2.76
N THR A 189 -8.96 5.92 -3.45
CA THR A 189 -7.74 5.31 -2.90
C THR A 189 -6.56 6.25 -3.04
N GLN A 190 -5.70 6.21 -2.03
CA GLN A 190 -4.50 7.02 -1.88
C GLN A 190 -3.32 6.05 -1.80
N LEU A 191 -2.47 6.07 -2.81
CA LEU A 191 -1.30 5.20 -2.93
C LEU A 191 -0.03 5.92 -2.46
N ARG A 192 1.03 5.16 -2.20
CA ARG A 192 2.38 5.60 -1.85
C ARG A 192 3.36 4.67 -2.55
N ASP A 193 4.60 5.10 -2.80
CA ASP A 193 5.61 4.22 -3.38
C ASP A 193 5.62 2.86 -2.65
N PRO A 194 5.56 1.73 -3.38
CA PRO A 194 5.27 0.43 -2.77
C PRO A 194 6.35 -0.04 -1.79
N ILE A 195 7.61 0.33 -2.01
CA ILE A 195 8.71 0.04 -1.07
C ILE A 195 8.58 0.92 0.18
N GLU A 196 8.31 2.23 -0.02
CA GLU A 196 8.15 3.18 1.09
C GLU A 196 6.94 2.86 1.98
N ARG A 197 5.83 2.40 1.38
CA ARG A 197 4.66 1.93 2.13
C ARG A 197 4.96 0.67 2.92
N ALA A 198 5.59 -0.32 2.28
CA ALA A 198 5.98 -1.57 2.93
C ALA A 198 6.88 -1.30 4.14
N ARG A 199 7.95 -0.50 3.95
CA ARG A 199 8.84 -0.07 5.05
C ARG A 199 8.07 0.66 6.15
N SER A 200 7.16 1.56 5.79
CA SER A 200 6.36 2.29 6.77
C SER A 200 5.44 1.40 7.60
N ARG A 201 4.88 0.33 7.00
CA ARG A 201 4.07 -0.66 7.72
C ARG A 201 4.94 -1.55 8.59
N TRP A 202 6.10 -1.99 8.09
CA TRP A 202 7.08 -2.75 8.88
C TRP A 202 7.52 -1.96 10.13
N ASN A 203 7.92 -0.69 9.97
CA ASN A 203 8.31 0.19 11.07
C ASN A 203 7.20 0.31 12.13
N GLU A 204 5.96 0.56 11.69
CA GLU A 204 4.81 0.65 12.61
C GLU A 204 4.64 -0.65 13.41
N GLN A 205 4.73 -1.80 12.75
CA GLN A 205 4.58 -3.08 13.44
C GLN A 205 5.74 -3.38 14.39
N HIS A 206 6.96 -3.08 13.95
CA HIS A 206 8.17 -3.26 14.74
C HIS A 206 8.14 -2.41 16.01
N ASN A 207 7.71 -1.15 15.89
CA ASN A 207 7.63 -0.20 17.01
C ASN A 207 6.46 -0.49 17.96
N TRP A 208 5.26 -0.80 17.44
CA TRP A 208 4.05 -0.89 18.26
C TRP A 208 3.85 -2.26 18.89
N PHE A 209 4.15 -3.33 18.17
CA PHE A 209 3.88 -4.68 18.66
C PHE A 209 5.07 -5.31 19.37
N LYS A 210 6.19 -4.59 19.50
CA LYS A 210 7.47 -5.16 19.93
C LYS A 210 7.66 -6.52 19.29
N LEU A 211 7.63 -6.58 17.95
CA LEU A 211 8.08 -7.76 17.20
C LEU A 211 9.60 -7.89 17.32
N THR A 212 10.09 -7.85 18.57
CA THR A 212 11.48 -7.87 19.01
C THR A 212 12.07 -9.26 18.93
N GLU A 213 11.33 -10.26 18.43
CA GLU A 213 11.75 -11.66 18.50
C GLU A 213 12.01 -12.33 17.14
N THR A 214 11.64 -11.74 15.98
CA THR A 214 11.78 -12.48 14.71
C THR A 214 12.66 -11.83 13.63
N HIS A 215 12.75 -10.49 13.52
CA HIS A 215 13.53 -9.84 12.46
C HIS A 215 14.23 -8.57 12.96
N GLY A 216 15.56 -8.50 12.80
CA GLY A 216 16.38 -7.36 13.25
C GLY A 216 16.37 -6.17 12.27
N SER A 217 16.06 -6.41 10.99
CA SER A 217 15.99 -5.36 9.95
C SER A 217 14.83 -5.57 8.95
N PHE A 218 14.52 -4.53 8.16
CA PHE A 218 13.51 -4.61 7.10
C PHE A 218 13.96 -5.55 5.97
N GLU A 219 15.26 -5.56 5.71
CA GLU A 219 15.90 -6.41 4.71
C GLU A 219 15.75 -7.89 5.06
N GLU A 220 16.02 -8.27 6.31
CA GLU A 220 15.80 -9.64 6.80
C GLU A 220 14.31 -10.03 6.74
N TYR A 221 13.41 -9.09 7.00
CA TYR A 221 11.97 -9.32 6.85
C TYR A 221 11.62 -9.62 5.38
N ILE A 222 12.18 -8.88 4.42
CA ILE A 222 11.97 -9.13 2.99
C ILE A 222 12.47 -10.53 2.62
N ASP A 223 13.70 -10.87 3.01
CA ASP A 223 14.33 -12.15 2.66
C ASP A 223 13.50 -13.35 3.15
N LEU A 224 12.76 -13.18 4.25
CA LEU A 224 11.92 -14.24 4.86
C LEU A 224 10.47 -14.25 4.35
N GLU A 225 9.86 -13.09 4.14
CA GLU A 225 8.42 -13.00 3.84
C GLU A 225 8.13 -12.90 2.33
N LEU A 226 9.05 -12.35 1.53
CA LEU A 226 8.84 -12.21 0.09
C LEU A 226 8.68 -13.58 -0.62
N PRO A 227 9.51 -14.60 -0.35
CA PRO A 227 9.33 -15.92 -0.98
C PRO A 227 7.98 -16.57 -0.67
N LYS A 228 7.42 -16.33 0.53
CA LYS A 228 6.10 -16.87 0.92
C LYS A 228 4.98 -16.22 0.11
N LEU A 229 5.06 -14.90 -0.08
CA LEU A 229 4.12 -14.16 -0.93
C LEU A 229 4.23 -14.62 -2.39
N GLN A 230 5.44 -14.78 -2.91
CA GLN A 230 5.67 -15.28 -4.27
C GLN A 230 5.08 -16.67 -4.48
N ALA A 231 5.30 -17.62 -3.56
CA ALA A 231 4.73 -18.95 -3.64
C ALA A 231 3.18 -18.94 -3.63
N CYS A 232 2.57 -18.02 -2.88
CA CYS A 232 1.12 -17.83 -2.90
C CYS A 232 0.65 -17.33 -4.28
N LEU A 233 1.30 -16.29 -4.81
CA LEU A 233 0.97 -15.71 -6.12
C LEU A 233 1.17 -16.72 -7.27
N GLU A 234 2.18 -17.57 -7.19
CA GLU A 234 2.38 -18.68 -8.13
C GLU A 234 1.20 -19.66 -8.09
N THR A 235 0.67 -19.94 -6.88
CA THR A 235 -0.51 -20.82 -6.71
C THR A 235 -1.79 -20.17 -7.25
N ALA A 236 -1.90 -18.84 -7.20
CA ALA A 236 -3.04 -18.10 -7.74
C ALA A 236 -3.17 -18.23 -9.27
N ASP A 237 -2.07 -18.55 -9.98
CA ASP A 237 -2.06 -18.85 -11.42
C ASP A 237 -2.79 -17.80 -12.27
N GLY A 238 -2.55 -16.51 -11.99
CA GLY A 238 -3.14 -15.40 -12.72
C GLY A 238 -4.62 -15.11 -12.41
N LYS A 239 -5.25 -15.83 -11.47
CA LYS A 239 -6.62 -15.57 -11.05
C LYS A 239 -6.65 -14.36 -10.13
N LEU A 240 -7.29 -13.31 -10.61
CA LEU A 240 -7.31 -12.00 -9.96
C LEU A 240 -7.75 -12.02 -8.48
N GLU A 241 -8.83 -12.73 -8.15
CA GLU A 241 -9.30 -12.83 -6.76
C GLU A 241 -8.31 -13.56 -5.85
N GLU A 242 -7.66 -14.62 -6.35
CA GLU A 242 -6.65 -15.39 -5.60
C GLU A 242 -5.36 -14.56 -5.43
N GLU A 243 -4.95 -13.78 -6.44
CA GLU A 243 -3.82 -12.84 -6.32
C GLU A 243 -4.06 -11.79 -5.24
N VAL A 244 -5.25 -11.17 -5.23
CA VAL A 244 -5.63 -10.19 -4.22
C VAL A 244 -5.76 -10.86 -2.85
N HIS A 245 -6.25 -12.10 -2.78
CA HIS A 245 -6.28 -12.88 -1.55
C HIS A 245 -4.87 -13.11 -0.97
N CYS A 246 -3.89 -13.51 -1.81
CA CYS A 246 -2.49 -13.63 -1.40
C CYS A 246 -1.91 -12.29 -0.92
N ALA A 247 -2.24 -11.20 -1.61
CA ALA A 247 -1.81 -9.86 -1.22
C ALA A 247 -2.38 -9.43 0.15
N ASP A 248 -3.66 -9.72 0.41
CA ASP A 248 -4.36 -9.40 1.67
C ASP A 248 -3.73 -10.13 2.87
N GLN A 249 -3.22 -11.36 2.66
CA GLN A 249 -2.54 -12.13 3.71
C GLN A 249 -1.15 -11.58 4.08
N SER A 250 -0.54 -10.76 3.22
CA SER A 250 0.78 -10.15 3.46
C SER A 250 0.65 -8.64 3.69
N ASN A 251 0.42 -8.25 4.95
CA ASN A 251 0.10 -6.86 5.25
C ASN A 251 1.27 -5.86 5.05
N VAL A 252 2.52 -6.32 5.07
CA VAL A 252 3.72 -5.50 4.83
C VAL A 252 4.15 -5.50 3.36
N LEU A 253 4.10 -6.62 2.65
CA LEU A 253 4.56 -6.67 1.26
C LEU A 253 3.37 -6.73 0.28
N GLY A 254 2.42 -7.63 0.51
CA GLY A 254 1.25 -7.83 -0.36
C GLY A 254 0.38 -6.59 -0.58
N LEU A 255 0.13 -5.78 0.45
CA LEU A 255 -0.68 -4.53 0.29
C LEU A 255 -0.02 -3.45 -0.59
N SER A 256 1.17 -3.71 -1.12
CA SER A 256 1.81 -2.88 -2.14
C SER A 256 1.58 -3.38 -3.58
N LEU A 257 0.87 -4.49 -3.79
CA LEU A 257 0.42 -4.97 -5.10
C LEU A 257 -0.84 -4.21 -5.52
N TYR A 258 -0.67 -3.04 -6.13
CA TYR A 258 -1.79 -2.14 -6.42
C TYR A 258 -2.59 -2.55 -7.65
N ASP A 259 -1.95 -3.10 -8.66
CA ASP A 259 -2.55 -3.36 -9.96
C ASP A 259 -3.65 -4.42 -9.90
N SER A 260 -3.40 -5.57 -9.26
CA SER A 260 -4.41 -6.62 -9.07
C SER A 260 -5.58 -6.12 -8.22
N ALA A 261 -5.29 -5.41 -7.12
CA ALA A 261 -6.32 -4.82 -6.27
C ALA A 261 -7.20 -3.82 -7.05
N ILE A 262 -6.61 -2.89 -7.81
CA ILE A 262 -7.36 -1.93 -8.64
C ILE A 262 -8.19 -2.65 -9.69
N ARG A 263 -7.63 -3.63 -10.41
CA ARG A 263 -8.37 -4.41 -11.42
C ARG A 263 -9.59 -5.10 -10.80
N LEU A 264 -9.46 -5.62 -9.57
CA LEU A 264 -10.56 -6.24 -8.87
C LEU A 264 -11.67 -5.23 -8.55
N TRP A 265 -11.33 -4.04 -8.06
CA TRP A 265 -12.32 -2.96 -7.86
C TRP A 265 -12.98 -2.53 -9.18
N LEU A 266 -12.20 -2.37 -10.26
CA LEU A 266 -12.69 -2.01 -11.59
C LEU A 266 -13.55 -3.11 -12.25
N SER A 267 -13.48 -4.36 -11.76
CA SER A 267 -14.38 -5.43 -12.19
C SER A 267 -15.81 -5.26 -11.66
N GLN A 268 -15.98 -4.50 -10.58
CA GLN A 268 -17.27 -4.28 -9.92
C GLN A 268 -17.79 -2.85 -10.09
N TYR A 269 -16.89 -1.87 -10.19
CA TYR A 269 -17.24 -0.45 -10.33
C TYR A 269 -16.70 0.14 -11.63
N GLU A 270 -17.47 1.02 -12.24
CA GLU A 270 -17.00 1.76 -13.39
C GLU A 270 -15.78 2.64 -13.05
N PRO A 271 -14.80 2.79 -13.97
CA PRO A 271 -13.62 3.61 -13.74
C PRO A 271 -13.94 5.04 -13.28
N ARG A 272 -15.03 5.64 -13.78
CA ARG A 272 -15.45 6.99 -13.35
C ARG A 272 -15.75 7.09 -11.85
N ASN A 273 -16.14 5.99 -11.21
CA ASN A 273 -16.45 5.91 -9.77
C ASN A 273 -15.24 5.51 -8.91
N PHE A 274 -14.05 5.41 -9.51
CA PHE A 274 -12.83 5.03 -8.81
C PHE A 274 -11.73 6.07 -9.03
N LEU A 275 -11.37 6.82 -7.97
CA LEU A 275 -10.28 7.79 -8.01
C LEU A 275 -9.03 7.25 -7.30
N VAL A 276 -7.90 7.28 -8.00
CA VAL A 276 -6.56 7.06 -7.44
C VAL A 276 -5.86 8.39 -7.21
N THR A 277 -5.26 8.56 -6.04
CA THR A 277 -4.42 9.71 -5.65
C THR A 277 -3.08 9.22 -5.10
N TYR A 278 -2.05 10.08 -5.05
CA TYR A 278 -0.69 9.68 -4.61
C TYR A 278 -0.18 10.53 -3.44
N LEU A 279 0.44 9.87 -2.44
CA LEU A 279 0.88 10.52 -1.20
C LEU A 279 1.97 11.56 -1.49
N GLU A 280 2.80 11.31 -2.49
CA GLU A 280 3.83 12.22 -2.97
C GLU A 280 3.23 13.52 -3.51
N GLN A 281 2.06 13.48 -4.13
CA GLN A 281 1.34 14.70 -4.53
C GLN A 281 0.68 15.37 -3.34
N LEU A 282 0.08 14.60 -2.42
CA LEU A 282 -0.51 15.14 -1.18
C LEU A 282 0.54 15.88 -0.35
N ALA A 283 1.80 15.44 -0.43
CA ALA A 283 2.93 16.07 0.22
C ALA A 283 3.29 17.45 -0.32
N VAL A 284 3.30 17.57 -1.65
CA VAL A 284 3.84 18.71 -2.38
C VAL A 284 2.75 19.75 -2.59
N ASP A 285 1.58 19.31 -3.02
CA ASP A 285 0.41 20.14 -3.27
C ASP A 285 -0.86 19.45 -2.74
N PRO A 286 -1.07 19.48 -1.41
CA PRO A 286 -2.24 18.87 -0.78
C PRO A 286 -3.55 19.48 -1.27
N GLN A 287 -3.56 20.75 -1.66
CA GLN A 287 -4.77 21.40 -2.17
C GLN A 287 -5.21 20.77 -3.48
N SER A 288 -4.30 20.48 -4.42
CA SER A 288 -4.64 19.83 -5.68
C SER A 288 -5.26 18.44 -5.48
N VAL A 289 -4.71 17.64 -4.56
CA VAL A 289 -5.22 16.30 -4.24
C VAL A 289 -6.62 16.38 -3.64
N VAL A 290 -6.83 17.28 -2.68
CA VAL A 290 -8.15 17.45 -2.06
C VAL A 290 -9.16 17.99 -3.07
N SER A 291 -8.76 18.94 -3.93
CA SER A 291 -9.61 19.41 -5.03
C SER A 291 -9.97 18.28 -6.00
N ALA A 292 -9.05 17.37 -6.33
CA ALA A 292 -9.38 16.21 -7.16
C ALA A 292 -10.43 15.31 -6.50
N ILE A 293 -10.32 15.08 -5.20
CA ILE A 293 -11.31 14.32 -4.42
C ILE A 293 -12.65 15.07 -4.39
N GLN A 294 -12.67 16.38 -4.13
CA GLN A 294 -13.91 17.18 -4.12
C GLN A 294 -14.65 17.09 -5.46
N ARG A 295 -13.94 17.26 -6.58
CA ARG A 295 -14.50 17.12 -7.93
C ARG A 295 -15.04 15.72 -8.19
N HIS A 296 -14.29 14.69 -7.76
CA HIS A 296 -14.71 13.30 -7.90
C HIS A 296 -15.94 12.99 -7.07
N LEU A 297 -16.06 13.51 -5.85
CA LEU A 297 -17.23 13.37 -4.98
C LEU A 297 -18.40 14.23 -5.44
N GLY A 298 -18.15 15.22 -6.29
CA GLY A 298 -19.16 16.16 -6.79
C GLY A 298 -19.64 17.15 -5.73
N ILE A 299 -18.77 17.47 -4.78
CA ILE A 299 -18.95 18.52 -3.78
C ILE A 299 -18.22 19.79 -4.23
N ASP A 300 -18.49 20.90 -3.54
CA ASP A 300 -17.89 22.20 -3.84
C ASP A 300 -16.36 22.15 -3.75
N ASP A 301 -15.68 22.80 -4.70
CA ASP A 301 -14.21 22.87 -4.71
C ASP A 301 -13.74 23.94 -3.71
N ARG A 302 -13.62 23.54 -2.45
CA ARG A 302 -13.15 24.40 -1.37
C ARG A 302 -11.62 24.44 -1.29
N ARG A 303 -11.09 25.64 -1.01
CA ARG A 303 -9.70 25.82 -0.57
C ARG A 303 -9.58 25.76 0.94
N TYR A 304 -8.56 25.08 1.41
CA TYR A 304 -8.26 24.91 2.82
C TYR A 304 -7.10 25.81 3.23
N ALA A 305 -7.12 26.24 4.48
CA ALA A 305 -6.03 27.04 5.04
C ALA A 305 -4.75 26.20 5.13
N PRO A 306 -3.55 26.81 4.94
CA PRO A 306 -2.29 26.08 4.99
C PRO A 306 -2.07 25.30 6.29
N GLU A 307 -2.61 25.74 7.42
CA GLU A 307 -2.49 25.09 8.73
C GLU A 307 -3.24 23.75 8.77
N VAL A 308 -4.37 23.66 8.06
CA VAL A 308 -5.16 22.42 7.92
C VAL A 308 -4.43 21.44 7.01
N LEU A 309 -3.90 21.93 5.89
CA LEU A 309 -3.23 21.11 4.88
C LEU A 309 -1.82 20.65 5.30
N SER A 310 -1.13 21.43 6.13
CA SER A 310 0.24 21.12 6.57
C SER A 310 0.31 20.19 7.78
N LYS A 311 -0.83 19.92 8.43
CA LYS A 311 -0.88 19.09 9.63
C LYS A 311 -0.59 17.61 9.33
N LYS A 312 0.45 17.08 9.96
CA LYS A 312 0.84 15.67 9.87
C LYS A 312 0.14 14.83 10.93
N TYR A 313 -0.29 13.63 10.55
CA TYR A 313 -0.91 12.66 11.42
C TYR A 313 -0.17 11.33 11.32
N ASN A 314 0.11 10.69 12.45
CA ASN A 314 0.75 9.36 12.55
C ASN A 314 2.09 9.25 11.79
N ALA A 315 2.87 10.33 11.78
CA ALA A 315 4.23 10.34 11.24
C ALA A 315 5.22 9.96 12.37
N GLU A 316 5.66 8.71 12.41
CA GLU A 316 6.78 8.31 13.28
C GLU A 316 8.10 8.65 12.58
N GLY A 317 9.02 9.35 13.24
CA GLY A 317 10.35 9.68 12.69
C GLY A 317 10.41 10.95 11.84
N ALA A 318 11.63 11.40 11.56
CA ALA A 318 11.93 12.58 10.74
C ALA A 318 11.70 12.33 9.24
N TYR A 319 10.48 11.95 8.84
CA TYR A 319 10.01 12.03 7.45
C TYR A 319 9.65 13.48 7.11
N GLY A 320 10.59 14.39 7.35
CA GLY A 320 10.44 15.81 7.04
C GLY A 320 10.32 15.99 5.54
N TRP A 321 9.33 16.75 5.08
CA TRP A 321 9.29 17.25 3.69
C TRP A 321 10.47 18.19 3.38
N LYS A 322 11.24 18.57 4.42
CA LYS A 322 12.53 19.27 4.36
C LYS A 322 13.70 18.46 4.92
N ALA A 323 13.46 17.26 5.42
CA ALA A 323 14.54 16.33 5.72
C ALA A 323 14.75 15.54 4.43
N ALA A 324 15.73 15.95 3.63
CA ALA A 324 16.47 14.94 2.88
C ALA A 324 16.80 13.87 3.91
N SER A 325 16.22 12.68 3.76
CA SER A 325 16.55 11.56 4.63
C SER A 325 17.95 11.11 4.27
N ALA A 326 18.94 11.91 4.69
CA ALA A 326 20.34 11.52 4.78
C ALA A 326 20.56 10.41 5.84
N SER A 327 19.50 9.73 6.27
CA SER A 327 19.57 8.53 7.09
C SER A 327 19.53 7.31 6.19
N LEU A 328 20.71 6.91 5.73
CA LEU A 328 21.10 5.50 5.60
C LEU A 328 20.32 4.71 4.53
N TYR A 329 20.39 5.14 3.27
CA TYR A 329 20.43 4.14 2.19
C TYR A 329 21.83 3.52 2.18
N VAL A 330 22.02 2.53 3.05
CA VAL A 330 23.12 1.57 2.90
C VAL A 330 23.02 1.01 1.48
N GLN A 331 24.15 0.95 0.78
CA GLN A 331 24.28 0.34 -0.53
C GLN A 331 23.53 -1.00 -0.58
N SER A 332 22.71 -1.19 -1.62
CA SER A 332 21.92 -2.38 -1.94
C SER A 332 22.19 -3.61 -1.06
N SER A 333 21.44 -3.75 0.02
CA SER A 333 21.17 -5.07 0.58
C SER A 333 20.37 -5.86 -0.46
N THR A 334 20.67 -7.16 -0.59
CA THR A 334 20.02 -8.06 -1.55
C THR A 334 18.48 -7.96 -1.50
N GLY A 335 17.90 -7.87 -0.29
CA GLY A 335 16.45 -7.76 -0.08
C GLY A 335 15.78 -6.54 -0.74
N LEU A 336 16.37 -5.34 -0.68
CA LEU A 336 15.74 -4.16 -1.32
C LEU A 336 15.74 -4.25 -2.85
N GLN A 337 16.79 -4.86 -3.42
CA GLN A 337 16.82 -5.10 -4.86
C GLN A 337 15.80 -6.17 -5.26
N MET A 338 15.70 -7.27 -4.49
CA MET A 338 14.67 -8.28 -4.71
C MET A 338 13.27 -7.69 -4.64
N LEU A 339 13.00 -6.80 -3.69
CA LEU A 339 11.70 -6.16 -3.55
C LEU A 339 11.39 -5.20 -4.71
N TYR A 340 12.40 -4.48 -5.22
CA TYR A 340 12.25 -3.66 -6.42
C TYR A 340 11.92 -4.53 -7.64
N ASP A 341 12.68 -5.59 -7.87
CA ASP A 341 12.46 -6.48 -9.02
C ASP A 341 11.10 -7.18 -8.94
N PHE A 342 10.66 -7.53 -7.72
CA PHE A 342 9.33 -8.07 -7.45
C PHE A 342 8.20 -7.09 -7.81
N TYR A 343 8.26 -5.84 -7.34
CA TYR A 343 7.18 -4.88 -7.61
C TYR A 343 7.20 -4.33 -9.04
N ARG A 344 8.34 -4.33 -9.73
CA ARG A 344 8.48 -3.71 -11.05
C ARG A 344 7.43 -4.14 -12.08
N PRO A 345 7.13 -5.44 -12.30
CA PRO A 345 6.05 -5.83 -13.22
C PRO A 345 4.67 -5.30 -12.81
N HIS A 346 4.37 -5.26 -11.51
CA HIS A 346 3.13 -4.67 -10.99
C HIS A 346 3.06 -3.16 -11.25
N MET A 347 4.19 -2.46 -11.15
CA MET A 347 4.28 -1.04 -11.45
C MET A 347 4.14 -0.74 -12.94
N GLN A 348 4.63 -1.62 -13.81
CA GLN A 348 4.37 -1.56 -15.26
C GLN A 348 2.88 -1.76 -15.56
N SER A 349 2.25 -2.77 -14.96
CA SER A 349 0.80 -3.01 -15.06
C SER A 349 -0.02 -1.81 -14.56
N LEU A 350 0.39 -1.19 -13.45
CA LEU A 350 -0.24 0.02 -12.91
C LEU A 350 -0.08 1.22 -13.86
N LYS A 351 1.08 1.36 -14.50
CA LYS A 351 1.31 2.38 -15.53
C LYS A 351 0.42 2.18 -16.74
N THR A 352 0.22 0.94 -17.19
CA THR A 352 -0.75 0.63 -18.25
C THR A 352 -2.16 1.08 -17.86
N LEU A 353 -2.62 0.80 -16.63
CA LEU A 353 -3.93 1.28 -16.17
C LEU A 353 -4.05 2.81 -16.22
N ALA A 354 -2.96 3.53 -15.90
CA ALA A 354 -2.93 4.99 -15.95
C ALA A 354 -2.92 5.52 -17.40
N ASP A 355 -2.13 4.91 -18.28
CA ASP A 355 -2.04 5.28 -19.70
C ASP A 355 -3.37 5.01 -20.43
N ASP A 356 -4.10 3.96 -20.04
CA ASP A 356 -5.45 3.63 -20.52
C ASP A 356 -6.53 4.55 -19.95
N GLY A 357 -6.17 5.49 -19.06
CA GLY A 357 -7.10 6.43 -18.44
C GLY A 357 -8.05 5.81 -17.41
N LEU A 358 -7.75 4.60 -16.92
CA LEU A 358 -8.55 3.91 -15.90
C LEU A 358 -8.27 4.44 -14.49
N ILE A 359 -7.08 5.02 -14.28
CA ILE A 359 -6.66 5.68 -13.04
C ILE A 359 -5.95 6.99 -13.35
N SER A 360 -5.73 7.82 -12.32
CA SER A 360 -4.94 9.05 -12.44
C SER A 360 -3.51 8.76 -12.94
N PRO A 361 -2.88 9.70 -13.67
CA PRO A 361 -1.49 9.55 -14.08
C PRO A 361 -0.55 9.30 -12.89
N LEU A 362 0.41 8.39 -13.06
CA LEU A 362 1.43 8.14 -12.05
C LEU A 362 2.28 9.41 -11.78
N PRO A 363 2.75 9.62 -10.54
CA PRO A 363 3.73 10.66 -10.25
C PRO A 363 4.98 10.52 -11.13
N ARG A 364 5.60 11.63 -11.52
CA ARG A 364 6.86 11.62 -12.30
C ARG A 364 7.98 10.97 -11.52
N SER A 365 8.00 11.19 -10.20
CA SER A 365 8.94 10.52 -9.30
C SER A 365 8.82 8.99 -9.36
N TRP A 366 7.61 8.45 -9.53
CA TRP A 366 7.38 7.01 -9.69
C TRP A 366 7.84 6.53 -11.06
N ILE A 367 7.45 7.22 -12.13
CA ILE A 367 7.88 6.87 -13.50
C ILE A 367 9.41 6.77 -13.57
N ALA A 368 10.11 7.75 -12.99
CA ALA A 368 11.56 7.77 -12.94
C ALA A 368 12.15 6.63 -12.07
N ARG A 369 11.63 6.42 -10.86
CA ARG A 369 12.11 5.38 -9.93
C ARG A 369 11.93 3.98 -10.49
N TRP A 370 10.78 3.72 -11.10
CA TRP A 370 10.39 2.39 -11.59
C TRP A 370 10.77 2.14 -13.05
N LYS A 371 11.36 3.14 -13.73
CA LYS A 371 11.81 3.09 -15.14
C LYS A 371 10.67 2.65 -16.07
N LEU A 372 9.57 3.41 -16.02
CA LEU A 372 8.29 3.14 -16.69
C LEU A 372 8.04 4.04 -17.90
#